data_AF-A0A4U2ZE12-F1
#
_entry.id   AF-A0A4U2ZE12-F1
#
_cell.length_a   1.000
_cell.length_b   1.000
_cell.length_c   1.000
_cell.angle_alpha   90.00
_cell.angle_beta   90.00
_cell.angle_gamma   90.00
#
_symmetry.space_group_name_H-M   'P 1'
#
loop_
_entity.id
_entity.type
_entity.pdbx_description
1 polymer ?
#
loop_
_entity_poly.entity_id
_entity_poly.type
_entity_poly.pdbx_seq_one_letter_code
_entity_poly.pdbx_strand_id
1 'polypeptide(L)'
;MSCEKQQLDIDELRLLVDDTECEALMFTDEQYFKMYRSFPNIYRMAAHIWMLKATRIQKDMGGVKSYSDGDEKYEMTALNDLYSYYVNMRNQMLELAEQFENECEGGYDGGSFVLSFKAPKIL
;
A
#
# COMPACT_ATOMS: atom_id res chain seq x y z
N MET A 1 16.12 -15.06 15.68
CA MET A 1 15.15 -15.95 15.02
C MET A 1 14.76 -15.27 13.73
N SER A 2 14.90 -15.94 12.58
CA SER A 2 14.50 -15.34 11.30
C SER A 2 13.00 -15.49 11.18
N CYS A 3 12.27 -14.38 11.06
CA CYS A 3 10.88 -14.39 10.60
C CYS A 3 10.83 -15.19 9.29
N GLU A 4 10.05 -16.25 9.24
CA GLU A 4 9.90 -17.05 8.04
C GLU A 4 9.19 -16.17 6.99
N LYS A 5 9.70 -16.15 5.76
CA LYS A 5 9.19 -15.23 4.75
C LYS A 5 7.75 -15.62 4.40
N GLN A 6 6.80 -14.74 4.69
CA GLN A 6 5.37 -14.97 4.39
C GLN A 6 5.20 -15.34 2.91
N GLN A 7 4.53 -16.45 2.62
CA GLN A 7 4.25 -16.90 1.26
C GLN A 7 3.57 -15.78 0.45
N LEU A 8 4.06 -15.53 -0.77
CA LEU A 8 3.47 -14.51 -1.63
C LEU A 8 2.14 -14.99 -2.20
N ASP A 9 1.05 -14.37 -1.74
CA ASP A 9 -0.23 -14.39 -2.43
C ASP A 9 -0.35 -13.12 -3.29
N ILE A 10 -0.44 -13.30 -4.61
CA ILE A 10 -0.49 -12.19 -5.56
C ILE A 10 -1.87 -11.51 -5.53
N ASP A 11 -2.93 -12.27 -5.30
CA ASP A 11 -4.28 -11.73 -5.26
C ASP A 11 -4.46 -10.84 -4.02
N GLU A 12 -3.91 -11.26 -2.88
CA GLU A 12 -3.83 -10.43 -1.67
C GLU A 12 -3.02 -9.15 -1.92
N LEU A 13 -1.84 -9.27 -2.54
CA LEU A 13 -1.01 -8.10 -2.85
C LEU A 13 -1.76 -7.10 -3.75
N ARG A 14 -2.42 -7.58 -4.80
CA ARG A 14 -3.20 -6.74 -5.72
C ARG A 14 -4.34 -6.01 -5.02
N LEU A 15 -4.99 -6.66 -4.06
CA LEU A 15 -6.00 -6.02 -3.22
C LEU A 15 -5.38 -4.92 -2.34
N LEU A 16 -4.22 -5.18 -1.72
CA LEU A 16 -3.52 -4.22 -0.86
C LEU A 16 -3.02 -2.98 -1.61
N VAL A 17 -2.64 -3.15 -2.88
CA VAL A 17 -2.14 -2.05 -3.70
C VAL A 17 -3.20 -1.43 -4.59
N ASP A 18 -4.46 -1.88 -4.51
CA ASP A 18 -5.55 -1.45 -5.39
C ASP A 18 -5.14 -1.55 -6.88
N ASP A 19 -4.66 -2.73 -7.28
CA ASP A 19 -4.34 -3.11 -8.66
C ASP A 19 -5.29 -4.26 -9.09
N THR A 20 -6.59 -4.01 -8.90
CA THR A 20 -7.66 -4.98 -9.16
C THR A 20 -8.23 -4.86 -10.58
N GLU A 21 -7.90 -3.78 -11.29
CA GLU A 21 -8.37 -3.53 -12.64
C GLU A 21 -7.60 -4.36 -13.67
N CYS A 22 -8.18 -5.49 -14.09
CA CYS A 22 -7.58 -6.39 -15.08
C CYS A 22 -7.22 -5.72 -16.42
N GLU A 23 -7.87 -4.61 -16.78
CA GLU A 23 -7.63 -3.90 -18.04
C GLU A 23 -6.37 -3.01 -18.01
N ALA A 24 -5.84 -2.68 -16.82
CA ALA A 24 -4.73 -1.74 -16.66
C ALA A 24 -3.77 -2.10 -15.51
N LEU A 25 -3.43 -3.38 -15.38
CA LEU A 25 -2.47 -3.85 -14.38
C LEU A 25 -1.16 -3.04 -14.45
N MET A 26 -0.79 -2.43 -13.32
CA MET A 26 0.44 -1.64 -13.23
C MET A 26 1.68 -2.52 -13.32
N PHE A 27 1.60 -3.75 -12.80
CA PHE A 27 2.69 -4.71 -12.83
C PHE A 27 2.17 -6.11 -13.21
N THR A 28 3.01 -6.83 -13.96
CA THR A 28 2.81 -8.25 -14.25
C THR A 28 3.14 -9.12 -13.04
N ASP A 29 2.60 -10.33 -12.99
CA ASP A 29 2.88 -11.28 -11.91
C ASP A 29 4.37 -11.60 -11.79
N GLU A 30 5.06 -11.70 -12.92
CA GLU A 30 6.52 -11.89 -12.94
C GLU A 30 7.26 -10.72 -12.29
N GLN A 31 6.80 -9.48 -12.47
CA GLN A 31 7.37 -8.31 -11.83
C GLN A 31 7.12 -8.35 -10.33
N TYR A 32 5.93 -8.75 -9.89
CA TYR A 32 5.65 -8.96 -8.46
C TYR A 32 6.55 -10.02 -7.85
N PHE A 33 6.72 -11.18 -8.50
CA PHE A 33 7.64 -12.21 -8.01
C PHE A 33 9.10 -11.72 -7.93
N LYS A 34 9.55 -10.93 -8.91
CA LYS A 34 10.89 -10.33 -8.89
C LYS A 34 11.05 -9.34 -7.74
N MET A 35 10.07 -8.47 -7.53
CA MET A 35 10.10 -7.47 -6.46
C MET A 35 10.03 -8.14 -5.09
N TYR A 36 9.18 -9.15 -4.91
CA TYR A 36 9.04 -9.91 -3.66
C TYR A 36 10.37 -10.51 -3.20
N ARG A 37 11.28 -10.91 -4.11
CA ARG A 37 12.62 -11.41 -3.73
C ARG A 37 13.43 -10.37 -2.94
N SER A 38 13.25 -9.09 -3.24
CA SER A 38 14.00 -7.98 -2.64
C SER A 38 13.42 -7.48 -1.31
N PHE A 39 12.15 -7.80 -1.00
CA PHE A 39 11.48 -7.35 0.22
C PHE A 39 11.31 -8.48 1.23
N PRO A 40 11.39 -8.19 2.55
CA PRO A 40 11.25 -9.19 3.59
C PRO A 40 9.79 -9.61 3.85
N ASN A 41 8.83 -8.72 3.62
CA ASN A 41 7.39 -8.97 3.83
C ASN A 41 6.54 -8.34 2.71
N ILE A 42 5.28 -8.78 2.62
CA ILE A 42 4.32 -8.32 1.60
C ILE A 42 3.95 -6.85 1.81
N TYR A 43 3.88 -6.39 3.06
CA TYR A 43 3.52 -5.01 3.41
C TYR A 43 4.56 -3.97 2.98
N ARG A 44 5.87 -4.26 3.13
CA ARG A 44 6.94 -3.40 2.59
C ARG A 44 6.93 -3.36 1.07
N MET A 45 6.63 -4.50 0.44
CA MET A 45 6.47 -4.56 -1.01
C MET A 45 5.28 -3.70 -1.46
N ALA A 46 4.14 -3.78 -0.77
CA ALA A 46 2.96 -2.95 -1.02
C ALA A 46 3.27 -1.46 -0.83
N ALA A 47 3.96 -1.08 0.25
CA ALA A 47 4.40 0.29 0.48
C ALA A 47 5.30 0.79 -0.65
N HIS A 48 6.22 -0.05 -1.15
CA HIS A 48 7.05 0.29 -2.29
C HIS A 48 6.23 0.51 -3.57
N ILE A 49 5.20 -0.31 -3.81
CA ILE A 49 4.29 -0.15 -4.95
C ILE A 49 3.49 1.17 -4.84
N TRP A 50 2.97 1.50 -3.66
CA TRP A 50 2.31 2.80 -3.42
C TRP A 50 3.25 3.98 -3.65
N MET A 51 4.53 3.84 -3.29
CA MET A 51 5.55 4.84 -3.60
C MET A 51 5.78 5.00 -5.11
N LEU A 52 5.83 3.90 -5.86
CA LEU A 52 5.93 3.94 -7.33
C LEU A 52 4.70 4.62 -7.97
N LYS A 53 3.49 4.35 -7.45
CA LYS A 53 2.25 5.06 -7.84
C LYS A 53 2.37 6.57 -7.59
N ALA A 54 2.86 6.98 -6.42
CA ALA A 54 3.08 8.38 -6.08
C ALA A 54 4.12 9.07 -6.98
N THR A 55 5.23 8.40 -7.31
CA THR A 55 6.25 8.94 -8.22
C THR A 55 5.72 9.13 -9.64
N ARG A 56 4.82 8.26 -10.11
CA ARG A 56 4.17 8.41 -11.42
C ARG A 56 3.32 9.70 -11.46
N ILE A 57 2.50 9.94 -10.43
CA ILE A 57 1.72 11.18 -10.32
C ILE A 57 2.63 12.41 -10.25
N GLN A 58 3.72 12.35 -9.47
CA GLN A 58 4.65 13.47 -9.36
C GLN A 58 5.30 13.83 -10.71
N LYS A 59 5.58 12.83 -11.55
CA LYS A 59 6.06 13.06 -12.92
C LYS A 59 5.01 13.77 -13.77
N ASP A 60 3.75 13.37 -13.66
CA ASP A 60 2.64 13.98 -14.40
C ASP A 60 2.43 15.43 -13.95
N MET A 61 2.48 15.72 -12.64
CA MET A 61 2.47 17.08 -12.09
C MET A 61 3.63 17.95 -12.57
N GLY A 62 4.86 17.41 -12.58
CA GLY A 62 6.05 18.14 -13.01
C GLY A 62 6.10 18.43 -14.51
N GLY A 63 5.34 17.68 -15.31
CA GLY A 63 5.11 17.92 -16.73
C GLY A 63 4.16 19.10 -17.00
N VAL A 64 3.25 19.41 -16.08
CA VAL A 64 2.35 20.56 -16.14
C VAL A 64 3.11 21.82 -15.74
N LYS A 65 3.91 22.36 -16.68
CA LYS A 65 4.51 23.69 -16.54
C LYS A 65 3.40 24.75 -16.64
N SER A 66 2.87 25.12 -15.47
CA SER A 66 2.00 26.26 -15.18
C SER A 66 1.78 27.25 -16.33
N TYR A 67 0.64 27.15 -17.02
CA TYR A 67 0.05 28.27 -17.76
C TYR A 67 -1.38 28.45 -17.27
N SER A 68 -1.50 28.80 -15.98
CA SER A 68 -2.77 28.80 -15.25
C SER A 68 -3.79 29.78 -15.80
N ASP A 69 -4.64 29.29 -16.69
CA ASP A 69 -5.94 29.88 -17.01
C ASP A 69 -7.03 28.96 -16.42
N GLY A 70 -7.88 29.52 -15.55
CA GLY A 70 -9.14 28.98 -15.01
C GLY A 70 -9.24 27.48 -14.65
N ASP A 71 -9.26 26.62 -15.67
CA ASP A 71 -9.54 25.18 -15.60
C ASP A 71 -8.35 24.34 -15.10
N GLU A 72 -7.10 24.74 -15.37
CA GLU A 72 -5.92 23.95 -14.98
C GLU A 72 -5.71 23.86 -13.45
N LYS A 73 -6.30 24.79 -12.68
CA LYS A 73 -6.20 24.79 -11.21
C LYS A 73 -6.93 23.62 -10.57
N TYR A 74 -8.09 23.23 -11.11
CA TYR A 74 -8.86 22.10 -10.58
C TYR A 74 -8.14 20.77 -10.79
N GLU A 75 -7.50 20.60 -11.95
CA GLU A 75 -6.71 19.42 -12.27
C GLU A 75 -5.49 19.28 -11.34
N MET A 76 -4.76 20.38 -11.07
CA MET A 76 -3.65 20.38 -10.11
C MET A 76 -4.08 20.06 -8.67
N THR A 77 -5.25 20.54 -8.21
CA THR A 77 -5.76 20.20 -6.87
C THR A 77 -6.07 18.70 -6.79
N ALA A 78 -6.76 18.14 -7.78
CA ALA A 78 -7.08 16.71 -7.82
C ALA A 78 -5.82 15.82 -7.83
N LEU A 79 -4.79 16.21 -8.61
CA LEU A 79 -3.50 15.53 -8.62
C LEU A 79 -2.83 15.56 -7.22
N ASN A 80 -2.84 16.71 -6.53
CA ASN A 80 -2.24 16.86 -5.20
C ASN A 80 -2.95 16.00 -4.13
N ASP A 81 -4.27 15.92 -4.22
CA ASP A 81 -5.08 15.08 -3.34
C ASP A 81 -4.77 13.59 -3.58
N LEU A 82 -4.64 13.17 -4.84
CA LEU A 82 -4.23 11.80 -5.21
C LEU A 82 -2.82 11.45 -4.73
N TYR A 83 -1.86 12.38 -4.86
CA TYR A 83 -0.51 12.19 -4.34
C TYR A 83 -0.52 12.01 -2.81
N SER A 84 -1.28 12.87 -2.11
CA SER A 84 -1.41 12.80 -0.65
C SER A 84 -2.05 11.49 -0.20
N TYR A 85 -3.05 11.01 -0.95
CA TYR A 85 -3.67 9.70 -0.73
C TYR A 85 -2.66 8.55 -0.86
N TYR A 86 -1.87 8.50 -1.94
CA TYR A 86 -0.86 7.45 -2.12
C TYR A 86 0.24 7.47 -1.06
N VAL A 87 0.66 8.65 -0.62
CA VAL A 87 1.62 8.80 0.48
C VAL A 87 1.03 8.29 1.80
N ASN A 88 -0.25 8.54 2.06
CA ASN A 88 -0.93 8.02 3.24
C ASN A 88 -1.02 6.49 3.22
N MET A 89 -1.45 5.91 2.09
CA MET A 89 -1.50 4.45 1.92
C MET A 89 -0.12 3.80 2.10
N ARG A 90 0.93 4.40 1.55
CA ARG A 90 2.31 3.96 1.78
C ARG A 90 2.64 3.92 3.28
N ASN A 91 2.32 4.97 4.03
CA ASN A 91 2.63 5.04 5.46
C ASN A 91 1.88 3.97 6.26
N GLN A 92 0.59 3.76 5.98
CA GLN A 92 -0.20 2.68 6.62
C GLN A 92 0.42 1.31 6.38
N MET A 93 0.88 1.04 5.15
CA MET A 93 1.53 -0.22 4.81
C MET A 93 2.90 -0.39 5.52
N LEU A 94 3.62 0.71 5.75
CA LEU A 94 4.85 0.68 6.56
C LEU A 94 4.56 0.39 8.04
N GLU A 95 3.52 0.98 8.61
CA GLU A 95 3.09 0.69 9.98
C GLU A 95 2.73 -0.78 10.17
N LEU A 96 1.98 -1.36 9.23
CA LEU A 96 1.65 -2.80 9.22
C LEU A 96 2.91 -3.67 9.07
N ALA A 97 3.85 -3.26 8.22
CA ALA A 97 5.12 -3.96 8.07
C ALA A 97 5.94 -3.98 9.37
N GLU A 98 6.01 -2.85 10.07
CA GLU A 98 6.72 -2.74 11.34
C GLU A 98 6.04 -3.56 12.44
N GLN A 99 4.70 -3.55 12.50
CA GLN A 99 3.95 -4.42 13.40
C GLN A 99 4.25 -5.89 13.16
N PHE A 100 4.21 -6.32 11.90
CA PHE A 100 4.52 -7.71 11.53
C PHE A 100 5.96 -8.10 11.91
N GLU A 101 6.92 -7.20 11.71
CA GLU A 101 8.32 -7.43 12.12
C GLU A 101 8.46 -7.50 13.65
N ASN A 102 7.79 -6.61 14.39
CA ASN A 102 7.78 -6.62 15.85
C ASN A 102 7.12 -7.89 16.42
N GLU A 103 6.04 -8.38 15.81
CA GLU A 103 5.42 -9.66 16.15
C GLU A 103 6.33 -10.86 15.84
N CYS A 104 7.14 -10.75 14.79
CA CYS A 104 8.11 -11.77 14.41
C CYS A 104 9.36 -11.79 15.31
N GLU A 105 9.82 -10.64 15.80
CA GLU A 105 10.97 -10.53 16.71
C GLU A 105 10.57 -10.79 18.17
N GLY A 106 9.38 -10.35 18.57
CA GLY A 106 8.76 -10.64 19.85
C GLY A 106 8.08 -12.00 19.81
N GLY A 107 8.85 -13.08 19.95
CA GLY A 107 8.35 -14.46 19.99
C GLY A 107 7.02 -14.57 20.76
N TYR A 108 5.96 -14.88 20.03
CA TYR A 108 4.59 -14.84 20.54
C TYR A 108 4.32 -16.08 21.41
N ASP A 109 4.01 -15.84 22.70
CA ASP A 109 3.16 -16.73 23.46
C ASP A 109 1.71 -16.46 23.02
N GLY A 110 0.98 -17.53 22.67
CA GLY A 110 -0.27 -17.50 21.91
C GLY A 110 -1.34 -16.55 22.47
N GLY A 111 -1.94 -15.77 21.58
CA GLY A 111 -2.89 -14.72 21.91
C GLY A 111 -3.76 -14.38 20.72
N SER A 112 -4.69 -15.29 20.41
CA SER A 112 -5.78 -15.08 19.46
C SER A 112 -6.45 -13.73 19.69
N PHE A 113 -6.48 -12.87 18.67
CA PHE A 113 -7.33 -11.69 18.64
C PHE A 113 -8.81 -12.14 18.56
N VAL A 114 -9.39 -12.47 19.72
CA VAL A 114 -10.83 -12.64 19.86
C VAL A 114 -11.46 -11.26 19.91
N LEU A 115 -11.97 -10.80 18.76
CA LEU A 115 -12.85 -9.63 18.70
C LEU A 115 -14.14 -9.94 19.46
N SER A 116 -14.20 -9.62 20.75
CA SER A 116 -15.42 -9.73 21.54
C SER A 116 -16.37 -8.57 21.18
N PHE A 117 -17.20 -8.78 20.16
CA PHE A 117 -18.32 -7.89 19.86
C PHE A 117 -19.38 -8.04 20.95
N LYS A 118 -19.36 -7.13 21.93
CA LYS A 118 -20.43 -7.04 22.94
C LYS A 118 -21.60 -6.28 22.32
N ALA A 119 -22.56 -7.00 21.76
CA ALA A 119 -23.80 -6.40 21.26
C ALA A 119 -24.50 -5.63 22.41
N PRO A 120 -24.87 -4.34 22.22
CA PRO A 120 -25.50 -3.56 23.26
C PRO A 120 -26.92 -4.10 23.52
N LYS A 121 -27.23 -4.35 24.79
CA LYS A 121 -28.59 -4.62 25.24
C LYS A 121 -29.38 -3.32 25.15
N ILE A 122 -30.27 -3.26 24.18
CA ILE A 122 -31.38 -2.30 24.15
C ILE A 122 -32.42 -2.76 25.18
N LEU A 123 -32.74 -1.88 26.13
CA LEU A 123 -33.94 -1.91 26.97
C LEU A 123 -34.77 -0.67 26.60
#